data_AF-A0A978VDX4-F1
#
_entry.id   AF-A0A978VDX4-F1
#
_cell.length_a   1.000
_cell.length_b   1.000
_cell.length_c   1.000
_cell.angle_alpha   90.00
_cell.angle_beta   90.00
_cell.angle_gamma   90.00
#
_symmetry.space_group_name_H-M   'P 1'
#
loop_
_entity.id
_entity.type
_entity.pdbx_description
1 polymer ?
#
loop_
_entity_poly.entity_id
_entity_poly.type
_entity_poly.pdbx_seq_one_letter_code
_entity_poly.pdbx_strand_id
1 'polypeptide(L)'
;MNFSRNIRCLKCKAEGPKKVSENFEMKKGDWNCPKCEFMNFASNRKCLRCREPRLKRQLNPGEWECPSCDFLNYRRNKVCLKCNCNRPEEEAINEYEDDQLWRRPH
;
A
#
# COMPACT_ATOMS: atom_id res chain seq x y z
N MET A 1 -14.04 -16.69 -1.58
CA MET A 1 -15.24 -16.03 -1.01
C MET A 1 -15.03 -15.90 0.50
N ASN A 2 -15.30 -14.74 1.09
CA ASN A 2 -14.83 -14.33 2.42
C ASN A 2 -15.75 -14.89 3.53
N PHE A 3 -15.28 -15.92 4.26
CA PHE A 3 -16.02 -16.59 5.34
C PHE A 3 -16.30 -15.67 6.56
N SER A 4 -15.62 -14.53 6.67
CA SER A 4 -15.66 -13.65 7.86
C SER A 4 -16.93 -12.79 8.00
N ARG A 5 -17.89 -12.92 7.07
CA ARG A 5 -19.16 -12.18 7.13
C ARG A 5 -20.30 -12.97 7.76
N ASN A 6 -20.19 -14.29 7.89
CA ASN A 6 -21.27 -15.10 8.44
C ASN A 6 -21.10 -15.25 9.95
N ILE A 7 -21.85 -14.44 10.70
CA ILE A 7 -21.87 -14.49 12.17
C ILE A 7 -22.72 -15.66 12.70
N ARG A 8 -23.33 -16.45 11.82
CA ARG A 8 -24.14 -17.60 12.18
C ARG A 8 -23.52 -18.86 11.60
N CYS A 9 -23.29 -19.86 12.44
CA CYS A 9 -22.78 -21.13 11.95
C CYS A 9 -23.78 -21.76 10.97
N LEU A 10 -23.36 -22.05 9.74
CA LEU A 10 -24.24 -22.63 8.72
C LEU A 10 -24.71 -24.04 9.08
N LYS A 11 -23.92 -24.76 9.89
CA LYS A 11 -24.17 -26.14 10.31
C LYS A 11 -25.06 -26.25 11.54
N CYS A 12 -24.74 -25.52 12.62
CA CYS A 12 -25.46 -25.62 13.90
C CYS A 12 -26.33 -24.40 14.24
N LYS A 13 -26.36 -23.38 13.38
CA LYS A 13 -27.15 -22.14 13.54
C LYS A 13 -26.87 -21.31 14.79
N ALA A 14 -25.88 -21.70 15.60
CA ALA A 14 -25.41 -20.95 16.75
C ALA A 14 -24.94 -19.54 16.34
N GLU A 15 -25.22 -18.58 17.21
CA GLU A 15 -24.72 -17.21 17.09
C GLU A 15 -23.22 -17.18 17.43
N GLY A 16 -22.44 -16.56 16.55
CA GLY A 16 -21.03 -16.29 16.79
C GLY A 16 -20.84 -15.18 17.84
N PRO A 17 -19.63 -15.03 18.38
CA PRO A 17 -19.33 -13.98 19.34
C PRO A 17 -19.73 -12.61 18.78
N LYS A 18 -20.42 -11.81 19.61
CA LYS A 18 -20.76 -10.42 19.26
C LYS A 18 -19.47 -9.73 18.88
N LYS A 19 -19.41 -9.19 17.65
CA LYS A 19 -18.25 -8.41 17.21
C LYS A 19 -18.13 -7.23 18.18
N VAL A 20 -17.14 -7.30 19.05
CA VAL A 20 -16.70 -6.12 19.81
C VAL A 20 -16.37 -5.09 18.73
N SER A 21 -16.95 -3.90 18.81
CA SER A 21 -16.56 -2.80 17.94
C SER A 21 -15.17 -2.35 18.37
N GLU A 22 -14.16 -3.13 18.03
CA GLU A 22 -12.80 -2.64 18.05
C GLU A 22 -12.76 -1.44 17.12
N ASN A 23 -12.31 -0.31 17.65
CA ASN A 23 -11.91 0.82 16.82
C ASN A 23 -10.80 0.29 15.91
N PHE A 24 -11.16 -0.08 14.67
CA PHE A 24 -10.21 -0.53 13.68
C PHE A 24 -9.34 0.66 13.30
N GLU A 25 -8.24 0.85 14.03
CA GLU A 25 -7.20 1.79 13.69
C GLU A 25 -6.64 1.38 12.32
N MET A 26 -6.62 2.34 11.39
CA MET A 26 -6.02 2.12 10.07
C MET A 26 -4.54 1.81 10.25
N LYS A 27 -4.10 0.66 9.76
CA LYS A 27 -2.68 0.32 9.79
C LYS A 27 -1.93 1.20 8.80
N LYS A 28 -0.64 1.43 9.07
CA LYS A 28 0.22 2.19 8.15
C LYS A 28 0.09 1.62 6.74
N GLY A 29 -0.44 2.45 5.84
CA GLY A 29 -0.57 2.10 4.43
C GLY A 29 -1.93 1.58 3.98
N ASP A 30 -2.86 1.32 4.90
CA ASP A 30 -4.29 1.21 4.57
C ASP A 30 -4.76 2.55 4.00
N TRP A 31 -5.75 2.51 3.12
CA TRP A 31 -6.15 3.69 2.34
C TRP A 31 -7.65 3.72 2.09
N ASN A 32 -8.23 4.92 2.20
CA ASN A 32 -9.61 5.16 1.81
C ASN A 32 -9.67 5.44 0.32
N CYS A 33 -10.60 4.79 -0.38
CA CYS A 33 -10.77 5.02 -1.80
C CYS A 33 -11.26 6.47 -2.05
N PRO A 34 -10.60 7.26 -2.90
CA PRO A 34 -10.99 8.65 -3.12
C PRO A 34 -12.35 8.80 -3.82
N LYS A 35 -12.85 7.75 -4.48
CA LYS A 35 -14.13 7.77 -5.20
C LYS A 35 -15.34 7.35 -4.36
N CYS A 36 -15.15 6.41 -3.43
CA CYS A 36 -16.27 5.78 -2.71
C CYS A 36 -16.04 5.63 -1.20
N GLU A 37 -14.95 6.21 -0.69
CA GLU A 37 -14.55 6.28 0.72
C GLU A 37 -14.38 4.92 1.42
N PHE A 38 -14.47 3.82 0.66
CA PHE A 38 -14.29 2.50 1.19
C PHE A 38 -12.84 2.30 1.63
N MET A 39 -12.64 1.94 2.90
CA MET A 39 -11.33 1.58 3.45
C MET A 39 -10.83 0.28 2.83
N ASN A 40 -9.60 0.31 2.32
CA ASN A 40 -8.92 -0.82 1.72
C ASN A 40 -7.63 -1.11 2.48
N PHE A 41 -7.32 -2.39 2.65
CA PHE A 41 -6.03 -2.81 3.18
C PHE A 41 -4.86 -2.40 2.27
N ALA A 42 -3.70 -2.17 2.86
CA ALA A 42 -2.46 -1.79 2.18
C ALA A 42 -2.07 -2.73 1.01
N SER A 43 -2.46 -4.01 1.06
CA SER A 43 -2.21 -4.99 0.01
C SER A 43 -3.09 -4.81 -1.24
N ASN A 44 -4.19 -4.07 -1.13
CA ASN A 44 -5.13 -3.87 -2.23
C ASN A 44 -4.66 -2.75 -3.14
N ARG A 45 -4.34 -3.11 -4.39
CA ARG A 45 -3.94 -2.15 -5.44
C ARG A 45 -5.09 -1.41 -6.08
N LYS A 46 -6.28 -2.00 -5.98
CA LYS A 46 -7.54 -1.46 -6.47
C LYS A 46 -8.56 -1.54 -5.36
N CYS A 47 -9.47 -0.58 -5.32
CA CYS A 47 -10.55 -0.56 -4.34
C CYS A 47 -11.38 -1.84 -4.49
N LEU A 48 -11.64 -2.54 -3.38
CA LEU A 48 -12.46 -3.75 -3.43
C LEU A 48 -13.92 -3.48 -3.82
N ARG A 49 -14.40 -2.25 -3.62
CA ARG A 49 -15.77 -1.85 -3.93
C ARG A 49 -15.91 -1.34 -5.37
N CYS A 50 -15.18 -0.29 -5.76
CA CYS A 50 -15.35 0.36 -7.06
C CYS A 50 -14.23 0.07 -8.07
N ARG A 51 -13.21 -0.72 -7.70
CA ARG A 51 -12.06 -1.10 -8.54
C ARG A 51 -11.13 0.03 -8.99
N GLU A 52 -11.33 1.25 -8.51
CA GLU A 52 -10.40 2.36 -8.74
C GLU A 52 -9.00 2.03 -8.20
N PRO A 53 -7.93 2.42 -8.92
CA PRO A 53 -6.57 2.20 -8.46
C PRO A 53 -6.27 3.01 -7.20
N ARG A 54 -5.36 2.49 -6.38
CA ARG A 54 -4.76 3.24 -5.28
C ARG A 54 -3.91 4.38 -5.85
N LEU A 55 -4.00 5.57 -5.26
CA LEU A 55 -3.08 6.67 -5.57
C LEU A 55 -1.64 6.28 -5.20
N LYS A 56 -0.65 6.83 -5.91
CA LYS A 56 0.76 6.61 -5.58
C LYS A 56 1.02 6.97 -4.12
N ARG A 57 1.71 6.10 -3.39
CA ARG A 57 2.05 6.35 -1.98
C ARG A 57 3.09 7.46 -1.93
N GLN A 58 2.94 8.37 -0.97
CA GLN A 58 4.02 9.28 -0.60
C GLN A 58 5.11 8.46 0.09
N LEU A 59 6.28 8.37 -0.53
CA LEU A 59 7.44 7.64 -0.02
C LEU A 59 8.37 8.61 0.69
N ASN A 60 9.00 8.17 1.78
CA ASN A 60 10.10 8.95 2.34
C ASN A 60 11.30 8.91 1.39
N PRO A 61 12.19 9.91 1.41
CA PRO A 61 13.38 9.94 0.55
C PRO A 61 14.16 8.61 0.59
N GLY A 62 14.29 7.98 -0.57
CA GLY A 62 15.00 6.72 -0.77
C GLY A 62 14.23 5.44 -0.38
N GLU A 63 13.04 5.51 0.24
CA GLU A 63 12.11 4.37 0.19
C GLU A 63 11.64 4.17 -1.24
N TRP A 64 11.38 2.91 -1.62
CA TRP A 64 10.96 2.57 -2.98
C TRP A 64 9.85 1.52 -2.96
N GLU A 65 8.92 1.60 -3.90
CA GLU A 65 7.84 0.63 -4.09
C GLU A 65 8.26 -0.35 -5.21
N CYS A 66 8.25 -1.66 -4.96
CA CYS A 66 8.67 -2.62 -6.00
C CYS A 66 7.72 -2.55 -7.20
N PRO A 67 8.20 -2.31 -8.42
CA PRO A 67 7.34 -2.15 -9.60
C PRO A 67 6.57 -3.44 -9.96
N SER A 68 7.07 -4.60 -9.53
CA SER A 68 6.42 -5.87 -9.83
C SER A 68 5.29 -6.22 -8.85
N CYS A 69 5.38 -5.79 -7.58
CA CYS A 69 4.49 -6.28 -6.52
C CYS A 69 3.97 -5.22 -5.54
N ASP A 70 4.34 -3.95 -5.74
CA ASP A 70 3.91 -2.78 -4.95
C ASP A 70 4.25 -2.87 -3.46
N PHE A 71 5.23 -3.70 -3.12
CA PHE A 71 5.73 -3.81 -1.77
C PHE A 71 6.64 -2.63 -1.45
N LEU A 72 6.38 -1.98 -0.32
CA LEU A 72 7.22 -0.90 0.19
C LEU A 72 8.54 -1.46 0.72
N ASN A 73 9.64 -1.02 0.14
CA ASN A 73 10.98 -1.34 0.57
C ASN A 73 11.66 -0.11 1.17
N TYR A 74 12.44 -0.34 2.22
CA TYR A 74 13.26 0.71 2.82
C TYR A 74 14.51 0.99 1.98
N ARG A 75 15.06 2.19 2.10
CA ARG A 75 16.26 2.66 1.38
C ARG A 75 17.42 1.67 1.32
N ARG A 76 17.67 0.96 2.43
CA ARG A 76 18.75 -0.04 2.54
C ARG A 76 18.55 -1.28 1.67
N ASN A 77 17.33 -1.58 1.26
CA ASN A 77 17.01 -2.78 0.50
C ASN A 77 17.30 -2.53 -0.97
N LYS A 78 18.25 -3.27 -1.55
CA LYS A 78 18.54 -3.26 -3.00
C LYS A 78 17.63 -4.20 -3.80
N VAL A 79 16.98 -5.12 -3.09
CA VAL A 79 16.10 -6.16 -3.62
C VAL A 79 14.81 -6.15 -2.82
N CYS A 80 13.67 -6.39 -3.48
CA CYS A 80 12.38 -6.39 -2.83
C CYS A 80 12.24 -7.58 -1.87
N LEU A 81 11.90 -7.30 -0.61
CA LEU A 81 11.74 -8.34 0.42
C LEU A 81 10.58 -9.32 0.17
N LYS A 82 9.69 -9.01 -0.78
CA LYS A 82 8.50 -9.82 -1.06
C LYS A 82 8.64 -10.72 -2.29
N CYS A 83 9.24 -10.21 -3.37
CA CYS A 83 9.32 -10.94 -4.64
C CYS A 83 10.74 -11.03 -5.22
N ASN A 84 11.74 -10.52 -4.51
CA ASN A 84 13.14 -10.52 -4.93
C ASN A 84 13.44 -9.76 -6.25
N CYS A 85 12.55 -8.85 -6.67
CA CYS A 85 12.81 -7.90 -7.77
C CYS A 85 13.96 -6.94 -7.38
N ASN A 86 14.84 -6.56 -8.31
CA ASN A 86 15.84 -5.51 -8.05
C ASN A 86 15.17 -4.13 -7.92
N ARG A 87 15.78 -3.24 -7.13
CA ARG A 87 15.38 -1.84 -7.04
C ARG A 87 15.51 -1.18 -8.43
N PRO A 88 14.51 -0.39 -8.89
CA PRO A 88 14.62 0.38 -10.13
C PRO A 88 15.76 1.41 -10.05
N GLU A 89 16.53 1.56 -11.13
CA GLU A 89 17.66 2.51 -11.20
C GLU A 89 17.23 3.97 -11.40
N GLU A 90 16.01 4.21 -11.90
CA GLU A 90 15.53 5.53 -12.35
C GLU A 90 15.46 6.60 -11.23
N GLU A 91 15.39 6.21 -9.96
CA GLU A 91 15.30 7.15 -8.84
C GLU A 91 16.65 7.67 -8.34
N ALA A 92 17.77 7.19 -8.89
CA ALA A 92 19.10 7.72 -8.58
C ALA A 92 19.42 9.03 -9.32
N ILE A 93 18.63 9.40 -10.34
CA ILE A 93 18.95 10.51 -11.25
C ILE A 93 18.39 11.85 -10.75
N ASN A 94 17.29 11.85 -9.99
CA ASN A 94 16.68 13.10 -9.49
C ASN A 94 17.53 13.83 -8.44
N GLU A 95 18.57 13.21 -7.87
CA GLU A 95 19.58 13.90 -7.05
C GLU A 95 20.59 14.70 -7.90
N TYR A 96 20.75 14.40 -9.20
CA TYR A 96 21.76 15.03 -10.05
C TYR A 96 21.27 16.24 -10.87
N GLU A 97 19.97 16.36 -11.15
CA GLU A 97 19.44 17.50 -11.92
C GLU A 97 19.17 18.74 -11.05
N ASP A 98 18.81 18.56 -9.77
CA ASP A 98 18.58 19.68 -8.84
C ASP A 98 19.90 20.38 -8.46
N ASP A 99 20.99 19.61 -8.30
CA ASP A 99 22.34 20.11 -7.99
C ASP A 99 23.03 20.84 -9.15
N GLN A 100 22.59 20.63 -10.40
CA GLN A 100 23.15 21.30 -11.59
C GLN A 100 22.49 22.65 -11.90
N LEU A 101 21.31 22.93 -11.33
CA LEU A 101 20.60 24.20 -11.56
C LEU A 101 21.23 25.37 -10.79
N TRP A 102 21.80 25.15 -9.61
CA TRP A 102 22.49 26.18 -8.84
C TRP A 102 23.92 26.49 -9.33
N ARG A 103 24.48 25.67 -10.23
CA ARG A 103 25.86 25.81 -10.71
C ARG A 103 25.99 26.50 -12.06
N ARG A 104 24.90 26.95 -12.68
CA ARG A 104 24.95 27.70 -13.95
C ARG A 104 25.24 29.18 -13.67
N PRO A 105 26.44 29.70 -13.99
CA PRO A 105 26.65 31.14 -14.00
C PRO A 105 25.97 31.72 -15.25
N HIS A 106 25.40 32.92 -15.10
CA HIS A 106 24.85 33.73 -16.19
C HIS A 106 25.97 34.35 -17.05
#